data_AF-A0A2E4IBP6-F1
#
_entry.id   AF-A0A2E4IBP6-F1
#
_cell.length_a   1.000
_cell.length_b   1.000
_cell.length_c   1.000
_cell.angle_alpha   90.00
_cell.angle_beta   90.00
_cell.angle_gamma   90.00
#
_symmetry.space_group_name_H-M   'P 1'
#
loop_
_entity.id
_entity.type
_entity.pdbx_description
1 polymer ?
#
loop_
_entity_poly.entity_id
_entity_poly.type
_entity_poly.pdbx_seq_one_letter_code
_entity_poly.pdbx_strand_id
1 'polypeptide(L)'
;MIKRIIFIGFYVIMSHLSNGQEFRKSQDSAGIDYNFAQKTYNGGGAAWVDLDNDGDDDLYLVGGDKTDKIYINNGDGTFDELANPGLEQTENFYTTGVIYGDLDNDGDKDVFVNTYFSDTEAFCKNLLYINNGDLTFTESWEWDREEDKSMTMGSVFIDYNLDGLLDIYTVNYVEVAQFTFDDQNMINGFDHECFVNRMYRNDGNLNFTDVTDEQGLGNNGCALAVTATDYDGDHDLDLLLGNDFGPFLQGNRMYQNDRVNNIFKEQSEELGANTEMFSMGIAVADYDNDLDLDYYISNLAANVLLENNDGIFNNVSEIAQVKNTYAYGDSTLTVSWGNLFADIDNDGDEDLFVANGYVPAPESLATTSILDPDRLFVNNGDKTFTMLDSTIGITNEFPSRGAAYSDYDMDGDIDILSVVFDKPNFGENTQTVLYENITENDNNWIGVILEGTQVNKDAFGSKIYVHTPNNIYLRELSGGASFCSQHTSTLHIGIGLETQVDSIVVIWTGGKNQQTEQNILTNTITKIVENMTVAVDDLNLSTLSAYPNPTRGNVTILLPDHVNVISKVNVFNAQGARVFLGYEHNENKIKLDLNSQFGYYLVQIIDKHGKIFQSKIMKI
;
A
#
# COMPACT_ATOMS: atom_id res chain seq x y z
N MET A 1 -67.63 -8.50 13.11
CA MET A 1 -66.40 -7.92 13.70
C MET A 1 -65.23 -8.62 13.02
N ILE A 2 -64.79 -8.11 11.88
CA ILE A 2 -63.76 -8.71 11.02
C ILE A 2 -62.42 -8.15 11.49
N LYS A 3 -61.58 -8.98 12.12
CA LYS A 3 -60.21 -8.60 12.50
C LYS A 3 -59.33 -8.66 11.24
N ARG A 4 -58.84 -7.49 10.84
CA ARG A 4 -57.77 -7.32 9.85
C ARG A 4 -56.49 -7.93 10.42
N ILE A 5 -55.90 -8.87 9.69
CA ILE A 5 -54.52 -9.31 9.88
C ILE A 5 -53.67 -8.28 9.12
N ILE A 6 -52.82 -7.56 9.86
CA ILE A 6 -51.80 -6.68 9.29
C ILE A 6 -50.62 -7.58 8.95
N PHE A 7 -50.35 -7.76 7.66
CA PHE A 7 -49.07 -8.32 7.19
C PHE A 7 -48.04 -7.21 7.32
N ILE A 8 -47.10 -7.36 8.26
CA ILE A 8 -45.88 -6.57 8.31
C ILE A 8 -44.93 -7.27 7.35
N GLY A 9 -44.73 -6.68 6.17
CA GLY A 9 -43.69 -7.11 5.25
C GLY A 9 -42.34 -6.69 5.82
N PHE A 10 -41.50 -7.67 6.16
CA PHE A 10 -40.07 -7.44 6.29
C PHE A 10 -39.55 -7.09 4.89
N TYR A 11 -39.08 -5.87 4.71
CA TYR A 11 -38.14 -5.57 3.63
C TYR A 11 -36.81 -6.19 4.06
N VAL A 12 -36.44 -7.28 3.39
CA VAL A 12 -35.05 -7.74 3.36
C VAL A 12 -34.35 -6.77 2.41
N ILE A 13 -33.48 -5.93 2.95
CA ILE A 13 -32.47 -5.24 2.14
C ILE A 13 -31.58 -6.36 1.62
N MET A 14 -31.64 -6.63 0.32
CA MET A 14 -30.65 -7.48 -0.34
C MET A 14 -29.35 -6.69 -0.31
N SER A 15 -28.35 -7.18 0.42
CA SER A 15 -26.97 -6.74 0.28
C SER A 15 -26.55 -6.90 -1.18
N HIS A 16 -25.93 -5.87 -1.73
CA HIS A 16 -25.52 -5.77 -3.12
C HIS A 16 -24.28 -6.61 -3.48
N LEU A 17 -23.95 -7.64 -2.71
CA LEU A 17 -22.93 -8.59 -3.16
C LEU A 17 -23.42 -9.28 -4.44
N SER A 18 -22.59 -9.20 -5.48
CA SER A 18 -22.64 -10.17 -6.57
C SER A 18 -22.58 -11.58 -5.95
N ASN A 19 -23.27 -12.57 -6.52
CA ASN A 19 -23.33 -13.93 -5.94
C ASN A 19 -21.98 -14.70 -6.10
N GLY A 20 -20.83 -14.03 -6.02
CA GLY A 20 -19.53 -14.58 -6.43
C GLY A 20 -18.27 -14.00 -5.78
N GLN A 21 -18.36 -13.13 -4.75
CA GLN A 21 -17.17 -12.66 -4.00
C GLN A 21 -16.80 -13.65 -2.88
N GLU A 22 -15.56 -14.13 -2.86
CA GLU A 22 -15.03 -14.99 -1.79
C GLU A 22 -13.54 -14.72 -1.58
N PHE A 23 -13.08 -14.75 -0.32
CA PHE A 23 -11.66 -14.78 0.01
C PHE A 23 -11.23 -16.19 0.42
N ARG A 24 -10.07 -16.63 -0.05
CA ARG A 24 -9.43 -17.87 0.43
C ARG A 24 -8.09 -17.59 1.06
N LYS A 25 -7.75 -18.35 2.10
CA LYS A 25 -6.40 -18.32 2.68
C LYS A 25 -5.44 -19.07 1.75
N SER A 26 -4.53 -18.37 1.10
CA SER A 26 -3.65 -18.90 0.06
C SER A 26 -2.19 -19.01 0.47
N GLN A 27 -1.78 -18.56 1.68
CA GLN A 27 -0.37 -18.50 2.08
C GLN A 27 0.39 -19.84 1.91
N ASP A 28 -0.26 -20.98 2.21
CA ASP A 28 0.37 -22.30 2.07
C ASP A 28 0.54 -22.72 0.60
N SER A 29 -0.46 -22.45 -0.24
CA SER A 29 -0.40 -22.74 -1.68
C SER A 29 0.54 -21.79 -2.41
N ALA A 30 0.64 -20.54 -1.92
CA ALA A 30 1.54 -19.52 -2.43
C ALA A 30 2.99 -19.74 -1.96
N GLY A 31 3.26 -20.62 -0.98
CA GLY A 31 4.62 -20.90 -0.51
C GLY A 31 5.14 -19.98 0.61
N ILE A 32 4.25 -19.21 1.24
CA ILE A 32 4.58 -18.27 2.31
C ILE A 32 4.42 -18.96 3.68
N ASP A 33 5.52 -19.50 4.22
CA ASP A 33 5.61 -20.00 5.60
C ASP A 33 6.26 -18.95 6.52
N TYR A 34 5.43 -18.05 7.06
CA TYR A 34 5.88 -16.93 7.86
C TYR A 34 5.08 -16.68 9.13
N ASN A 35 5.80 -16.56 10.26
CA ASN A 35 5.22 -16.34 11.59
C ASN A 35 5.95 -15.17 12.26
N PHE A 36 5.27 -14.04 12.43
CA PHE A 36 5.82 -12.85 13.10
C PHE A 36 5.89 -13.09 14.60
N ALA A 37 7.10 -13.09 15.16
CA ALA A 37 7.32 -13.36 16.59
C ALA A 37 7.91 -12.12 17.27
N GLN A 38 7.27 -11.65 18.34
CA GLN A 38 7.73 -10.45 19.03
C GLN A 38 7.33 -10.49 20.52
N LYS A 39 8.21 -10.00 21.41
CA LYS A 39 8.04 -10.18 22.87
C LYS A 39 7.11 -9.14 23.51
N THR A 40 6.88 -8.00 22.86
CA THR A 40 6.18 -6.83 23.44
C THR A 40 4.83 -6.52 22.79
N TYR A 41 4.33 -7.38 21.89
CA TYR A 41 3.07 -7.23 21.16
C TYR A 41 2.99 -6.06 20.15
N ASN A 42 4.14 -5.53 19.73
CA ASN A 42 4.25 -4.41 18.80
C ASN A 42 4.89 -4.82 17.47
N GLY A 43 4.62 -4.05 16.42
CA GLY A 43 5.14 -4.27 15.07
C GLY A 43 4.35 -5.32 14.30
N GLY A 44 5.00 -5.90 13.29
CA GLY A 44 4.38 -6.85 12.36
C GLY A 44 4.06 -6.20 11.03
N GLY A 45 4.93 -5.32 10.56
CA GLY A 45 4.85 -4.67 9.27
C GLY A 45 5.13 -5.61 8.09
N ALA A 46 4.54 -5.27 6.95
CA ALA A 46 4.78 -5.91 5.67
C ALA A 46 4.79 -4.87 4.54
N ALA A 47 5.49 -5.16 3.45
CA ALA A 47 5.49 -4.33 2.26
C ALA A 47 5.34 -5.19 0.99
N TRP A 48 4.42 -4.78 0.12
CA TRP A 48 4.33 -5.26 -1.26
C TRP A 48 5.16 -4.35 -2.16
N VAL A 49 6.14 -4.91 -2.86
CA VAL A 49 7.11 -4.15 -3.65
C VAL A 49 7.76 -5.02 -4.71
N ASP A 50 7.78 -4.57 -5.97
CA ASP A 50 8.61 -5.15 -7.04
C ASP A 50 10.11 -4.89 -6.78
N LEU A 51 10.83 -5.85 -6.18
CA LEU A 51 12.24 -5.70 -5.78
C LEU A 51 13.21 -6.10 -6.90
N ASP A 52 12.78 -6.92 -7.84
CA ASP A 52 13.60 -7.41 -8.95
C ASP A 52 13.30 -6.75 -10.31
N ASN A 53 12.36 -5.79 -10.31
CA ASN A 53 11.95 -4.97 -11.43
C ASN A 53 11.34 -5.79 -12.60
N ASP A 54 10.66 -6.89 -12.29
CA ASP A 54 10.02 -7.75 -13.30
C ASP A 54 8.53 -7.42 -13.55
N GLY A 55 7.95 -6.59 -12.69
CA GLY A 55 6.57 -6.09 -12.76
C GLY A 55 5.61 -6.77 -11.80
N ASP A 56 6.01 -7.86 -11.14
CA ASP A 56 5.21 -8.56 -10.13
C ASP A 56 5.62 -8.08 -8.73
N ASP A 57 4.66 -7.82 -7.83
CA ASP A 57 5.00 -7.39 -6.47
C ASP A 57 5.55 -8.55 -5.64
N ASP A 58 6.74 -8.36 -5.07
CA ASP A 58 7.34 -9.23 -4.05
C ASP A 58 6.87 -8.84 -2.66
N LEU A 59 7.23 -9.66 -1.67
CA LEU A 59 6.82 -9.47 -0.29
C LEU A 59 8.01 -9.37 0.67
N TYR A 60 8.12 -8.22 1.36
CA TYR A 60 9.03 -8.04 2.50
C TYR A 60 8.27 -8.16 3.83
N LEU A 61 8.76 -9.02 4.73
CA LEU A 61 8.17 -9.26 6.06
C LEU A 61 9.18 -9.00 7.17
N VAL A 62 8.84 -8.10 8.10
CA VAL A 62 9.69 -7.82 9.26
C VAL A 62 9.69 -8.98 10.23
N GLY A 63 10.88 -9.37 10.70
CA GLY A 63 11.19 -10.54 11.52
C GLY A 63 10.68 -10.50 12.96
N GLY A 64 10.49 -9.30 13.51
CA GLY A 64 10.29 -9.15 14.95
C GLY A 64 11.58 -9.51 15.67
N ASP A 65 11.63 -10.67 16.34
CA ASP A 65 12.83 -11.20 17.00
C ASP A 65 13.61 -12.24 16.19
N LYS A 66 13.31 -12.33 14.89
CA LYS A 66 14.00 -13.18 13.90
C LYS A 66 14.55 -12.30 12.77
N THR A 67 15.32 -12.90 11.86
CA THR A 67 15.70 -12.25 10.61
C THR A 67 14.46 -11.89 9.80
N ASP A 68 14.50 -10.73 9.14
CA ASP A 68 13.48 -10.30 8.19
C ASP A 68 13.55 -11.19 6.94
N LYS A 69 12.44 -11.30 6.22
CA LYS A 69 12.35 -12.17 5.04
C LYS A 69 11.85 -11.43 3.82
N ILE A 70 12.38 -11.83 2.67
CA ILE A 70 11.86 -11.46 1.34
C ILE A 70 11.35 -12.74 0.66
N TYR A 71 10.19 -12.65 0.06
CA TYR A 71 9.56 -13.68 -0.77
C TYR A 71 9.41 -13.10 -2.17
N ILE A 72 10.09 -13.71 -3.15
CA ILE A 72 10.04 -13.29 -4.55
C ILE A 72 8.86 -13.94 -5.24
N ASN A 73 8.05 -13.14 -5.92
CA ASN A 73 6.90 -13.59 -6.69
C ASN A 73 7.37 -14.26 -7.98
N ASN A 74 6.84 -15.43 -8.29
CA ASN A 74 7.21 -16.18 -9.50
C ASN A 74 6.34 -15.84 -10.73
N GLY A 75 5.40 -14.90 -10.59
CA GLY A 75 4.45 -14.50 -11.63
C GLY A 75 3.36 -15.54 -11.93
N ASP A 76 3.17 -16.49 -11.02
CA ASP A 76 2.14 -17.54 -11.12
C ASP A 76 1.34 -17.73 -9.82
N GLY A 77 1.36 -16.71 -8.94
CA GLY A 77 0.73 -16.72 -7.63
C GLY A 77 1.49 -17.54 -6.58
N THR A 78 2.74 -17.93 -6.86
CA THR A 78 3.62 -18.59 -5.89
C THR A 78 4.87 -17.77 -5.60
N PHE A 79 5.46 -17.99 -4.45
CA PHE A 79 6.62 -17.27 -3.95
C PHE A 79 7.75 -18.21 -3.54
N ASP A 80 8.98 -17.75 -3.76
CA ASP A 80 10.20 -18.37 -3.23
C ASP A 80 10.85 -17.45 -2.18
N GLU A 81 11.19 -17.99 -1.00
CA GLU A 81 11.97 -17.25 0.01
C GLU A 81 13.37 -16.94 -0.55
N LEU A 82 13.74 -15.66 -0.59
CA LEU A 82 15.02 -15.20 -1.09
C LEU A 82 16.16 -15.60 -0.16
N ALA A 83 17.15 -16.32 -0.70
CA ALA A 83 18.24 -16.87 0.09
C ALA A 83 19.46 -15.93 0.21
N ASN A 84 19.81 -15.55 1.44
CA ASN A 84 20.95 -14.68 1.80
C ASN A 84 20.89 -13.28 1.14
N PRO A 85 19.81 -12.52 1.34
CA PRO A 85 19.67 -11.18 0.77
C PRO A 85 20.61 -10.14 1.38
N GLY A 86 21.37 -10.44 2.44
CA GLY A 86 22.15 -9.43 3.17
C GLY A 86 21.42 -8.78 4.35
N LEU A 87 20.27 -9.34 4.75
CA LEU A 87 19.44 -8.85 5.86
C LEU A 87 19.81 -9.47 7.22
N GLU A 88 20.92 -10.21 7.33
CA GLU A 88 21.26 -10.96 8.55
C GLU A 88 21.38 -10.06 9.77
N GLN A 89 21.73 -8.78 9.58
CA GLN A 89 21.83 -7.83 10.67
C GLN A 89 20.50 -7.59 11.40
N THR A 90 19.34 -7.77 10.74
CA THR A 90 18.04 -7.57 11.40
C THR A 90 17.79 -8.54 12.54
N GLU A 91 18.44 -9.71 12.56
CA GLU A 91 18.33 -10.68 13.67
C GLU A 91 18.84 -10.13 15.02
N ASN A 92 19.64 -9.06 14.97
CA ASN A 92 20.18 -8.41 16.17
C ASN A 92 19.22 -7.35 16.75
N PHE A 93 18.14 -7.04 16.04
CA PHE A 93 17.18 -6.01 16.38
C PHE A 93 15.79 -6.59 16.49
N TYR A 94 14.94 -5.91 17.25
CA TYR A 94 13.50 -6.12 17.19
C TYR A 94 12.92 -5.24 16.08
N THR A 95 12.69 -5.81 14.90
CA THR A 95 12.12 -5.09 13.75
C THR A 95 10.59 -4.94 13.91
N THR A 96 10.05 -3.76 13.62
CA THR A 96 8.64 -3.41 13.90
C THR A 96 7.85 -3.14 12.63
N GLY A 97 8.42 -2.43 11.68
CA GLY A 97 7.77 -2.02 10.43
C GLY A 97 8.73 -1.83 9.28
N VAL A 98 8.19 -1.75 8.07
CA VAL A 98 8.97 -1.59 6.84
C VAL A 98 8.24 -0.64 5.88
N ILE A 99 9.01 0.21 5.21
CA ILE A 99 8.60 0.98 4.03
C ILE A 99 9.66 0.86 2.94
N TYR A 100 9.31 1.11 1.69
CA TYR A 100 10.16 1.01 0.52
C TYR A 100 10.06 2.22 -0.42
N GLY A 101 11.13 2.48 -1.18
CA GLY A 101 11.26 3.55 -2.16
C GLY A 101 12.65 3.53 -2.81
N ASP A 102 12.85 4.24 -3.91
CA ASP A 102 14.12 4.41 -4.61
C ASP A 102 14.82 5.67 -4.05
N LEU A 103 15.64 5.51 -2.99
CA LEU A 103 16.19 6.65 -2.23
C LEU A 103 17.42 7.28 -2.89
N ASP A 104 18.10 6.54 -3.76
CA ASP A 104 19.26 7.04 -4.52
C ASP A 104 18.96 7.28 -6.01
N ASN A 105 17.70 7.08 -6.43
CA ASN A 105 17.18 7.28 -7.78
C ASN A 105 17.83 6.38 -8.84
N ASP A 106 18.33 5.20 -8.47
CA ASP A 106 19.01 4.28 -9.40
C ASP A 106 18.06 3.33 -10.16
N GLY A 107 16.89 3.06 -9.60
CA GLY A 107 15.80 2.30 -10.23
C GLY A 107 15.40 1.07 -9.45
N ASP A 108 16.19 0.70 -8.45
CA ASP A 108 15.94 -0.42 -7.59
C ASP A 108 15.28 0.08 -6.29
N LYS A 109 14.37 -0.71 -5.73
CA LYS A 109 13.63 -0.32 -4.52
C LYS A 109 14.47 -0.63 -3.29
N ASP A 110 14.77 0.39 -2.51
CA ASP A 110 15.41 0.31 -1.19
C ASP A 110 14.35 0.09 -0.10
N VAL A 111 14.78 -0.40 1.06
CA VAL A 111 13.88 -0.64 2.20
C VAL A 111 14.39 0.01 3.48
N PHE A 112 13.50 0.73 4.17
CA PHE A 112 13.74 1.30 5.49
C PHE A 112 12.98 0.51 6.53
N VAL A 113 13.71 -0.02 7.52
CA VAL A 113 13.20 -0.92 8.54
C VAL A 113 13.21 -0.21 9.89
N ASN A 114 12.01 -0.09 10.46
CA ASN A 114 11.80 0.43 11.80
C ASN A 114 12.24 -0.60 12.83
N THR A 115 12.88 -0.14 13.89
CA THR A 115 13.34 -0.99 14.99
C THR A 115 12.87 -0.47 16.34
N TYR A 116 12.98 -1.34 17.34
CA TYR A 116 12.73 -0.97 18.74
C TYR A 116 13.96 -1.22 19.61
N PHE A 117 14.24 -2.45 20.01
CA PHE A 117 15.28 -2.77 20.99
C PHE A 117 16.16 -3.92 20.49
N SER A 118 17.10 -4.37 21.31
CA SER A 118 17.87 -5.60 21.10
C SER A 118 18.06 -6.35 22.42
N ASP A 119 18.67 -7.54 22.38
CA ASP A 119 19.04 -8.26 23.61
C ASP A 119 20.05 -7.49 24.49
N THR A 120 20.73 -6.48 23.94
CA THR A 120 21.78 -5.71 24.63
C THR A 120 21.49 -4.22 24.79
N GLU A 121 20.56 -3.66 24.03
CA GLU A 121 20.22 -2.23 24.03
C GLU A 121 18.72 -2.03 24.25
N ALA A 122 18.36 -1.03 25.07
CA ALA A 122 16.97 -0.74 25.39
C ALA A 122 16.21 -0.11 24.21
N PHE A 123 16.92 0.63 23.37
CA PHE A 123 16.44 1.24 22.13
C PHE A 123 17.54 1.11 21.08
N CYS A 124 17.17 1.08 19.81
CA CYS A 124 18.10 0.85 18.70
C CYS A 124 17.91 1.87 17.58
N LYS A 125 18.92 1.96 16.72
CA LYS A 125 18.82 2.68 15.44
C LYS A 125 17.91 1.91 14.48
N ASN A 126 17.22 2.63 13.61
CA ASN A 126 16.59 2.04 12.42
C ASN A 126 17.63 1.51 11.43
N LEU A 127 17.17 0.81 10.39
CA LEU A 127 18.03 0.27 9.35
C LEU A 127 17.57 0.78 7.99
N LEU A 128 18.52 1.05 7.10
CA LEU A 128 18.28 1.42 5.70
C LEU A 128 19.06 0.46 4.85
N TYR A 129 18.37 -0.35 4.06
CA TYR A 129 18.96 -1.35 3.18
C TYR A 129 18.83 -0.89 1.74
N ILE A 130 19.98 -0.69 1.10
CA ILE A 130 20.07 -0.29 -0.31
C ILE A 130 20.09 -1.53 -1.19
N ASN A 131 19.21 -1.60 -2.17
CA ASN A 131 19.17 -2.71 -3.12
C ASN A 131 20.30 -2.54 -4.15
N ASN A 132 21.18 -3.54 -4.26
CA ASN A 132 22.35 -3.46 -5.15
C ASN A 132 22.01 -3.77 -6.63
N GLY A 133 20.73 -3.96 -6.96
CA GLY A 133 20.24 -4.32 -8.31
C GLY A 133 20.43 -5.79 -8.68
N ASP A 134 20.77 -6.63 -7.69
CA ASP A 134 20.94 -8.09 -7.86
C ASP A 134 20.26 -8.90 -6.74
N LEU A 135 19.25 -8.31 -6.10
CA LEU A 135 18.53 -8.86 -4.93
C LEU A 135 19.43 -9.11 -3.72
N THR A 136 20.54 -8.39 -3.63
CA THR A 136 21.32 -8.26 -2.40
C THR A 136 21.21 -6.85 -1.86
N PHE A 137 21.26 -6.72 -0.54
CA PHE A 137 21.01 -5.48 0.16
C PHE A 137 22.21 -5.07 1.01
N THR A 138 22.48 -3.76 1.06
CA THR A 138 23.56 -3.16 1.86
C THR A 138 22.99 -2.23 2.93
N GLU A 139 23.19 -2.56 4.20
CA GLU A 139 22.81 -1.69 5.33
C GLU A 139 23.66 -0.40 5.33
N SER A 140 23.00 0.75 5.30
CA SER A 140 23.61 2.07 5.07
C SER A 140 23.14 3.14 6.06
N TRP A 141 22.42 2.78 7.14
CA TRP A 141 21.94 3.76 8.12
C TRP A 141 23.02 4.14 9.14
N GLU A 142 23.40 5.41 9.16
CA GLU A 142 24.49 5.91 10.01
C GLU A 142 24.03 6.56 11.33
N TRP A 143 22.72 6.80 11.53
CA TRP A 143 22.18 7.48 12.71
C TRP A 143 22.04 6.53 13.91
N ASP A 144 23.15 6.29 14.60
CA ASP A 144 23.29 5.36 15.74
C ASP A 144 23.77 6.03 17.05
N ARG A 145 23.60 7.35 17.17
CA ARG A 145 23.91 8.02 18.45
C ARG A 145 22.80 7.72 19.45
N GLU A 146 23.10 7.84 20.75
CA GLU A 146 22.12 7.54 21.80
C GLU A 146 20.84 8.36 21.64
N GLU A 147 20.95 9.63 21.24
CA GLU A 147 19.80 10.48 20.98
C GLU A 147 18.94 9.98 19.80
N ASP A 148 19.53 9.24 18.85
CA ASP A 148 18.91 8.74 17.62
C ASP A 148 18.16 7.42 17.78
N LYS A 149 18.35 6.75 18.91
CA LYS A 149 17.72 5.47 19.23
C LYS A 149 16.34 5.70 19.82
N SER A 150 15.36 4.98 19.32
CA SER A 150 13.97 5.13 19.73
C SER A 150 13.18 3.83 19.55
N MET A 151 11.92 3.86 19.94
CA MET A 151 10.95 2.85 19.54
C MET A 151 10.19 3.36 18.31
N THR A 152 10.70 3.11 17.11
CA THR A 152 10.05 3.53 15.86
C THR A 152 8.94 2.57 15.50
N MET A 153 7.77 3.11 15.18
CA MET A 153 6.57 2.32 14.88
C MET A 153 6.04 2.60 13.48
N GLY A 154 5.98 3.87 13.06
CA GLY A 154 5.57 4.26 11.72
C GLY A 154 6.64 5.10 11.03
N SER A 155 6.71 5.00 9.71
CA SER A 155 7.56 5.85 8.88
C SER A 155 6.85 6.11 7.55
N VAL A 156 7.14 7.23 6.90
CA VAL A 156 6.71 7.54 5.53
C VAL A 156 7.89 8.12 4.75
N PHE A 157 7.96 7.75 3.47
CA PHE A 157 8.75 8.49 2.49
C PHE A 157 7.94 9.65 1.92
N ILE A 158 8.57 10.81 1.83
CA ILE A 158 7.95 12.05 1.41
C ILE A 158 8.98 12.92 0.69
N ASP A 159 8.63 13.52 -0.45
CA ASP A 159 9.43 14.60 -1.06
C ASP A 159 8.83 15.93 -0.61
N TYR A 160 9.00 16.27 0.68
CA TYR A 160 8.31 17.43 1.27
C TYR A 160 8.80 18.74 0.66
N ASN A 161 10.03 18.71 0.13
CA ASN A 161 10.71 19.89 -0.34
C ASN A 161 10.71 20.03 -1.88
N LEU A 162 10.13 19.06 -2.59
CA LEU A 162 10.00 18.97 -4.05
C LEU A 162 11.35 19.08 -4.78
N ASP A 163 12.38 18.40 -4.29
CA ASP A 163 13.70 18.32 -4.94
C ASP A 163 13.93 17.01 -5.70
N GLY A 164 12.96 16.09 -5.68
CA GLY A 164 13.01 14.81 -6.37
C GLY A 164 13.76 13.72 -5.59
N LEU A 165 14.11 13.96 -4.33
CA LEU A 165 14.67 12.97 -3.42
C LEU A 165 13.62 12.61 -2.35
N LEU A 166 13.55 11.32 -2.00
CA LEU A 166 12.72 10.90 -0.88
C LEU A 166 13.39 11.25 0.44
N ASP A 167 12.67 12.01 1.25
CA ASP A 167 12.97 12.29 2.66
C ASP A 167 12.23 11.28 3.56
N ILE A 168 12.67 11.15 4.81
CA ILE A 168 12.13 10.15 5.74
C ILE A 168 11.55 10.85 6.96
N TYR A 169 10.25 10.65 7.20
CA TYR A 169 9.64 11.02 8.48
C TYR A 169 9.33 9.76 9.28
N THR A 170 9.79 9.73 10.53
CA THR A 170 9.65 8.60 11.45
C THR A 170 8.88 9.04 12.69
N VAL A 171 7.90 8.22 13.09
CA VAL A 171 7.16 8.40 14.33
C VAL A 171 7.60 7.42 15.40
N ASN A 172 7.80 7.96 16.60
CA ASN A 172 8.39 7.25 17.71
C ASN A 172 7.43 7.19 18.89
N TYR A 173 7.46 6.04 19.56
CA TYR A 173 6.52 5.70 20.62
C TYR A 173 7.12 5.98 22.00
N VAL A 174 6.76 5.18 23.00
CA VAL A 174 7.07 5.39 24.43
C VAL A 174 8.56 5.21 24.73
N GLU A 175 9.15 6.22 25.39
CA GLU A 175 10.52 6.19 25.95
C GLU A 175 10.53 5.68 27.39
N VAL A 176 9.64 6.21 28.23
CA VAL A 176 9.53 5.81 29.63
C VAL A 176 8.08 5.49 29.91
N ALA A 177 7.82 4.35 30.56
CA ALA A 177 6.50 3.93 31.01
C ALA A 177 6.54 3.61 32.50
N GLN A 178 5.67 4.24 33.30
CA GLN A 178 5.54 3.99 34.73
C GLN A 178 4.08 3.94 35.16
N PHE A 179 3.73 2.97 36.01
CA PHE A 179 2.44 3.00 36.68
C PHE A 179 2.43 4.10 37.75
N THR A 180 1.35 4.88 37.78
CA THR A 180 1.08 5.77 38.91
C THR A 180 0.21 5.03 39.94
N PHE A 181 0.40 5.39 41.21
CA PHE A 181 -0.26 4.73 42.34
C PHE A 181 -1.02 5.75 43.19
N ASP A 182 -2.19 5.35 43.69
CA ASP A 182 -2.93 6.14 44.68
C ASP A 182 -2.32 6.04 46.08
N ASP A 183 -2.92 6.76 47.04
CA ASP A 183 -2.51 6.79 48.44
C ASP A 183 -2.60 5.40 49.13
N GLN A 184 -3.26 4.42 48.50
CA GLN A 184 -3.36 3.04 48.96
C GLN A 184 -2.41 2.07 48.24
N ASN A 185 -1.45 2.58 47.46
CA ASN A 185 -0.55 1.81 46.59
C ASN A 185 -1.29 0.96 45.52
N MET A 186 -2.49 1.36 45.11
CA MET A 186 -3.19 0.76 43.97
C MET A 186 -2.84 1.54 42.71
N ILE A 187 -2.63 0.85 41.59
CA ILE A 187 -2.38 1.50 40.29
C ILE A 187 -3.60 2.37 39.95
N ASN A 188 -3.39 3.67 39.76
CA ASN A 188 -4.45 4.63 39.44
C ASN A 188 -4.21 5.41 38.13
N GLY A 189 -3.15 5.09 37.40
CA GLY A 189 -2.87 5.65 36.08
C GLY A 189 -1.55 5.16 35.49
N PHE A 190 -1.16 5.79 34.39
CA PHE A 190 0.07 5.53 33.65
C PHE A 190 0.73 6.87 33.33
N ASP A 191 1.98 7.03 33.74
CA ASP A 191 2.83 8.18 33.43
C ASP A 191 3.85 7.73 32.39
N HIS A 192 3.99 8.49 31.31
CA HIS A 192 4.88 8.11 30.22
C HIS A 192 5.49 9.32 29.52
N GLU A 193 6.73 9.16 29.11
CA GLU A 193 7.45 10.07 28.21
C GLU A 193 7.55 9.36 26.85
N CYS A 194 7.41 10.14 25.77
CA CYS A 194 7.48 9.63 24.41
C CYS A 194 8.71 10.22 23.72
N PHE A 195 9.30 9.43 22.83
CA PHE A 195 10.38 9.90 21.98
C PHE A 195 9.89 11.01 21.04
N VAL A 196 10.84 11.83 20.63
CA VAL A 196 10.65 12.84 19.59
C VAL A 196 10.47 12.14 18.25
N ASN A 197 9.45 12.51 17.47
CA ASN A 197 9.35 12.14 16.05
C ASN A 197 10.44 12.83 15.24
N ARG A 198 10.90 12.23 14.14
CA ARG A 198 12.09 12.74 13.44
C ARG A 198 11.91 12.83 11.93
N MET A 199 12.38 13.94 11.38
CA MET A 199 12.40 14.25 9.95
C MET A 199 13.84 14.31 9.44
N TYR A 200 14.15 13.46 8.46
CA TYR A 200 15.46 13.37 7.83
C TYR A 200 15.36 13.78 6.37
N ARG A 201 15.98 14.91 6.01
CA ARG A 201 16.09 15.34 4.61
C ARG A 201 17.22 14.58 3.92
N ASN A 202 16.95 13.99 2.76
CA ASN A 202 17.95 13.41 1.88
C ASN A 202 18.65 14.52 1.08
N ASP A 203 19.92 14.76 1.36
CA ASP A 203 20.76 15.74 0.66
C ASP A 203 21.40 15.15 -0.62
N GLY A 204 21.02 13.92 -0.98
CA GLY A 204 21.51 13.17 -2.14
C GLY A 204 22.71 12.27 -1.83
N ASN A 205 22.87 11.23 -2.65
CA ASN A 205 23.83 10.14 -2.43
C ASN A 205 23.68 9.50 -1.03
N LEU A 206 22.43 9.36 -0.57
CA LEU A 206 22.08 8.75 0.72
C LEU A 206 22.68 9.46 1.93
N ASN A 207 22.97 10.76 1.82
CA ASN A 207 23.34 11.58 2.97
C ASN A 207 22.09 12.23 3.55
N PHE A 208 21.87 12.08 4.85
CA PHE A 208 20.69 12.63 5.52
C PHE A 208 21.04 13.72 6.52
N THR A 209 20.21 14.76 6.60
CA THR A 209 20.24 15.79 7.63
C THR A 209 18.96 15.74 8.45
N ASP A 210 19.08 15.64 9.78
CA ASP A 210 17.94 15.82 10.69
C ASP A 210 17.50 17.30 10.66
N VAL A 211 16.28 17.51 10.18
CA VAL A 211 15.62 18.82 10.05
C VAL A 211 14.41 18.94 10.97
N THR A 212 14.27 18.04 11.95
CA THR A 212 13.10 17.93 12.84
C THR A 212 12.70 19.26 13.49
N ASP A 213 13.66 19.94 14.13
CA ASP A 213 13.43 21.22 14.80
C ASP A 213 13.18 22.36 13.79
N GLU A 214 13.85 22.33 12.64
CA GLU A 214 13.69 23.32 11.57
C GLU A 214 12.29 23.26 10.97
N GLN A 215 11.77 22.06 10.79
CA GLN A 215 10.45 21.80 10.22
C GLN A 215 9.32 21.88 11.24
N GLY A 216 9.62 21.97 12.54
CA GLY A 216 8.60 22.04 13.59
C GLY A 216 7.92 20.71 13.90
N LEU A 217 8.58 19.58 13.59
CA LEU A 217 8.03 18.22 13.67
C LEU A 217 8.48 17.44 14.91
N GLY A 218 9.21 18.07 15.84
CA GLY A 218 9.75 17.45 17.06
C GLY A 218 8.71 17.15 18.15
N ASN A 219 7.57 16.59 17.78
CA ASN A 219 6.47 16.25 18.67
C ASN A 219 6.73 14.95 19.44
N ASN A 220 6.25 14.88 20.70
CA ASN A 220 6.43 13.74 21.62
C ASN A 220 5.07 13.09 21.98
N GLY A 221 4.16 12.91 21.02
CA GLY A 221 2.77 12.47 21.23
C GLY A 221 2.55 10.97 21.36
N CYS A 222 3.61 10.16 21.42
CA CYS A 222 3.55 8.68 21.36
C CYS A 222 2.86 8.19 20.09
N ALA A 223 3.42 8.55 18.95
CA ALA A 223 2.85 8.23 17.65
C ALA A 223 3.14 6.77 17.24
N LEU A 224 2.12 6.10 16.72
CA LEU A 224 2.20 4.72 16.22
C LEU A 224 2.07 4.62 14.70
N ALA A 225 1.36 5.57 14.09
CA ALA A 225 1.17 5.63 12.64
C ALA A 225 1.32 7.06 12.13
N VAL A 226 1.70 7.15 10.85
CA VAL A 226 1.76 8.38 10.09
C VAL A 226 1.40 8.07 8.64
N THR A 227 0.70 9.00 7.98
CA THR A 227 0.51 9.01 6.53
C THR A 227 0.88 10.39 5.97
N ALA A 228 1.28 10.42 4.71
CA ALA A 228 1.60 11.65 3.97
C ALA A 228 0.67 11.80 2.77
N THR A 229 -0.06 12.91 2.70
CA THR A 229 -1.16 13.12 1.73
C THR A 229 -1.34 14.61 1.43
N ASP A 230 -1.72 14.99 0.22
CA ASP A 230 -2.13 16.37 -0.12
C ASP A 230 -3.61 16.54 0.25
N TYR A 231 -3.91 16.79 1.54
CA TYR A 231 -5.29 16.78 2.04
C TYR A 231 -6.07 18.06 1.67
N ASP A 232 -5.37 19.17 1.47
CA ASP A 232 -5.98 20.47 1.18
C ASP A 232 -5.96 20.84 -0.31
N GLY A 233 -5.34 20.01 -1.16
CA GLY A 233 -5.33 20.14 -2.60
C GLY A 233 -4.38 21.23 -3.12
N ASP A 234 -3.39 21.65 -2.33
CA ASP A 234 -2.39 22.63 -2.74
C ASP A 234 -1.16 22.03 -3.45
N HIS A 235 -1.15 20.70 -3.56
CA HIS A 235 -0.18 19.85 -4.26
C HIS A 235 1.15 19.64 -3.54
N ASP A 236 1.25 19.97 -2.26
CA ASP A 236 2.31 19.45 -1.41
C ASP A 236 1.78 18.46 -0.38
N LEU A 237 2.67 17.60 0.13
CA LEU A 237 2.29 16.54 1.05
C LEU A 237 2.31 17.04 2.48
N ASP A 238 1.18 16.84 3.16
CA ASP A 238 0.96 17.08 4.58
C ASP A 238 1.12 15.79 5.39
N LEU A 239 1.06 15.88 6.72
CA LEU A 239 1.23 14.71 7.61
C LEU A 239 0.07 14.57 8.59
N LEU A 240 -0.55 13.39 8.62
CA LEU A 240 -1.46 12.97 9.70
C LEU A 240 -0.78 11.90 10.57
N LEU A 241 -0.70 12.16 11.88
CA LEU A 241 -0.14 11.28 12.89
C LEU A 241 -1.24 10.73 13.80
N GLY A 242 -1.20 9.42 13.98
CA GLY A 242 -1.98 8.68 14.98
C GLY A 242 -1.20 8.60 16.29
N ASN A 243 -1.63 9.38 17.28
CA ASN A 243 -1.06 9.35 18.62
C ASN A 243 -1.80 8.34 19.48
N ASP A 244 -1.05 7.46 20.13
CA ASP A 244 -1.60 6.68 21.23
C ASP A 244 -1.76 7.56 22.48
N PHE A 245 -2.57 7.11 23.43
CA PHE A 245 -2.83 7.81 24.69
C PHE A 245 -3.40 9.22 24.52
N GLY A 246 -4.07 9.51 23.40
CA GLY A 246 -4.67 10.81 23.11
C GLY A 246 -5.52 11.41 24.24
N PRO A 247 -6.37 10.63 24.94
CA PRO A 247 -7.16 11.12 26.07
C PRO A 247 -6.33 11.53 27.30
N PHE A 248 -5.06 11.16 27.36
CA PHE A 248 -4.17 11.42 28.49
C PHE A 248 -3.06 12.43 28.18
N LEU A 249 -2.56 12.44 26.95
CA LEU A 249 -1.47 13.31 26.51
C LEU A 249 -1.92 14.28 25.44
N GLN A 250 -2.09 13.78 24.22
CA GLN A 250 -2.27 14.58 23.03
C GLN A 250 -2.98 13.76 21.96
N GLY A 251 -4.15 14.22 21.52
CA GLY A 251 -4.84 13.61 20.38
C GLY A 251 -4.02 13.70 19.08
N ASN A 252 -4.58 13.15 18.01
CA ASN A 252 -3.93 13.05 16.70
C ASN A 252 -3.44 14.40 16.16
N ARG A 253 -2.43 14.34 15.29
CA ARG A 253 -1.71 15.52 14.80
C ARG A 253 -1.75 15.63 13.28
N MET A 254 -2.32 16.71 12.75
CA MET A 254 -2.32 17.08 11.34
C MET A 254 -1.37 18.26 11.18
N TYR A 255 -0.37 18.09 10.32
CA TYR A 255 0.61 19.11 10.00
C TYR A 255 0.48 19.50 8.53
N GLN A 256 0.12 20.75 8.29
CA GLN A 256 0.10 21.33 6.95
C GLN A 256 1.53 21.70 6.52
N ASN A 257 1.98 21.30 5.34
CA ASN A 257 3.28 21.68 4.79
C ASN A 257 3.23 23.10 4.20
N ASP A 258 3.62 24.10 5.00
CA ASP A 258 3.73 25.47 4.50
C ASP A 258 5.04 25.67 3.73
N ARG A 259 5.01 25.31 2.44
CA ARG A 259 6.13 25.50 1.52
C ARG A 259 6.58 26.95 1.35
N VAL A 260 5.69 27.92 1.58
CA VAL A 260 6.05 29.35 1.48
C VAL A 260 6.99 29.73 2.62
N ASN A 261 6.78 29.18 3.82
CA ASN A 261 7.62 29.44 4.99
C ASN A 261 8.64 28.33 5.28
N ASN A 262 8.60 27.22 4.52
CA ASN A 262 9.49 26.05 4.65
C ASN A 262 9.43 25.40 6.04
N ILE A 263 8.20 25.22 6.55
CA ILE A 263 7.90 24.59 7.84
C ILE A 263 6.62 23.76 7.72
N PHE A 264 6.43 22.84 8.64
CA PHE A 264 5.14 22.21 8.89
C PHE A 264 4.38 22.97 9.99
N LYS A 265 3.08 23.20 9.78
CA LYS A 265 2.20 23.86 10.75
C LYS A 265 1.22 22.87 11.34
N GLU A 266 1.25 22.72 12.66
CA GLU A 266 0.25 21.94 13.38
C GLU A 266 -1.12 22.63 13.32
N GLN A 267 -2.15 21.95 12.81
CA GLN A 267 -3.48 22.51 12.57
C GLN A 267 -4.63 21.62 13.05
N SER A 268 -4.35 20.56 13.82
CA SER A 268 -5.36 19.53 14.12
C SER A 268 -6.66 20.05 14.71
N GLU A 269 -6.59 20.99 15.67
CA GLU A 269 -7.78 21.49 16.35
C GLU A 269 -8.64 22.36 15.42
N GLU A 270 -8.00 23.13 14.54
CA GLU A 270 -8.69 24.00 13.59
C GLU A 270 -9.37 23.20 12.49
N LEU A 271 -8.76 22.09 12.06
CA LEU A 271 -9.26 21.21 11.03
C LEU A 271 -10.19 20.11 11.56
N GLY A 272 -10.30 19.91 12.88
CA GLY A 272 -11.09 18.81 13.46
C GLY A 272 -10.41 17.44 13.40
N ALA A 273 -9.11 17.39 13.12
CA ALA A 273 -8.29 16.17 13.04
C ALA A 273 -7.68 15.75 14.40
N ASN A 274 -7.93 16.49 15.50
CA ASN A 274 -7.32 16.28 16.81
C ASN A 274 -7.94 15.14 17.65
N THR A 275 -8.40 14.06 17.02
CA THR A 275 -9.12 12.99 17.71
C THR A 275 -8.31 12.43 18.89
N GLU A 276 -8.87 12.49 20.10
CA GLU A 276 -8.26 11.94 21.32
C GLU A 276 -8.61 10.45 21.43
N MET A 277 -7.68 9.58 21.04
CA MET A 277 -7.86 8.12 21.06
C MET A 277 -6.53 7.37 21.29
N PHE A 278 -6.58 6.05 21.31
CA PHE A 278 -5.41 5.17 21.35
C PHE A 278 -5.09 4.73 19.91
N SER A 279 -4.67 5.67 19.06
CA SER A 279 -4.51 5.44 17.62
C SER A 279 -3.45 4.39 17.31
N MET A 280 -3.74 3.49 16.37
CA MET A 280 -2.85 2.40 15.97
C MET A 280 -2.37 2.56 14.52
N GLY A 281 -3.27 2.52 13.54
CA GLY A 281 -2.99 2.58 12.08
C GLY A 281 -3.90 3.58 11.36
N ILE A 282 -3.48 4.04 10.18
CA ILE A 282 -4.21 5.01 9.35
C ILE A 282 -4.36 4.46 7.93
N ALA A 283 -5.60 4.44 7.44
CA ALA A 283 -5.94 4.18 6.03
C ALA A 283 -6.49 5.46 5.38
N VAL A 284 -6.23 5.62 4.08
CA VAL A 284 -6.56 6.81 3.28
C VAL A 284 -7.36 6.37 2.05
N ALA A 285 -8.43 7.09 1.72
CA ALA A 285 -9.21 6.90 0.48
C ALA A 285 -10.10 8.12 0.21
N ASP A 286 -10.60 8.23 -1.02
CA ASP A 286 -11.78 9.05 -1.36
C ASP A 286 -13.02 8.14 -1.21
N TYR A 287 -13.42 7.84 0.04
CA TYR A 287 -14.37 6.73 0.29
C TYR A 287 -15.79 7.06 -0.18
N ASP A 288 -16.09 8.36 -0.35
CA ASP A 288 -17.40 8.82 -0.77
C ASP A 288 -17.45 9.44 -2.16
N ASN A 289 -16.35 9.30 -2.90
CA ASN A 289 -16.20 9.66 -4.31
C ASN A 289 -16.51 11.15 -4.58
N ASP A 290 -16.06 12.03 -3.68
CA ASP A 290 -16.21 13.48 -3.79
C ASP A 290 -14.93 14.23 -4.17
N LEU A 291 -13.84 13.48 -4.42
CA LEU A 291 -12.53 13.92 -4.89
C LEU A 291 -11.68 14.67 -3.86
N ASP A 292 -11.95 14.45 -2.57
CA ASP A 292 -10.99 14.71 -1.50
C ASP A 292 -10.62 13.42 -0.72
N LEU A 293 -9.61 13.50 0.15
CA LEU A 293 -9.10 12.32 0.86
C LEU A 293 -9.56 12.30 2.31
N ASP A 294 -10.07 11.14 2.71
CA ASP A 294 -10.59 10.80 4.01
C ASP A 294 -9.67 9.84 4.77
N TYR A 295 -9.89 9.74 6.09
CA TYR A 295 -8.98 8.98 6.97
C TYR A 295 -9.74 8.03 7.89
N TYR A 296 -9.44 6.74 7.80
CA TYR A 296 -9.85 5.75 8.78
C TYR A 296 -8.71 5.45 9.76
N ILE A 297 -8.96 5.67 11.05
CA ILE A 297 -7.98 5.54 12.11
C ILE A 297 -8.41 4.42 13.06
N SER A 298 -7.59 3.38 13.15
CA SER A 298 -7.81 2.27 14.06
C SER A 298 -7.42 2.62 15.50
N ASN A 299 -8.06 1.96 16.46
CA ASN A 299 -8.01 2.35 17.87
C ASN A 299 -8.04 1.12 18.81
N LEU A 300 -7.56 1.31 20.04
CA LEU A 300 -7.97 0.49 21.19
C LEU A 300 -9.34 1.00 21.70
N ALA A 301 -10.39 0.72 20.91
CA ALA A 301 -11.83 0.89 21.17
C ALA A 301 -12.55 1.11 19.81
N ALA A 302 -13.49 2.06 19.76
CA ALA A 302 -14.13 2.46 18.51
C ALA A 302 -13.13 3.19 17.60
N ASN A 303 -12.95 2.64 16.40
CA ASN A 303 -12.23 3.28 15.30
C ASN A 303 -12.96 4.54 14.82
N VAL A 304 -12.24 5.41 14.11
CA VAL A 304 -12.77 6.68 13.63
C VAL A 304 -12.55 6.84 12.13
N LEU A 305 -13.63 7.12 11.39
CA LEU A 305 -13.61 7.64 10.02
C LEU A 305 -13.79 9.16 10.08
N LEU A 306 -12.79 9.89 9.60
CA LEU A 306 -12.81 11.33 9.39
C LEU A 306 -13.13 11.62 7.93
N GLU A 307 -14.33 12.16 7.69
CA GLU A 307 -14.74 12.68 6.38
C GLU A 307 -14.16 14.08 6.19
N ASN A 308 -13.39 14.27 5.14
CA ASN A 308 -12.89 15.57 4.70
C ASN A 308 -14.03 16.34 4.02
N ASN A 309 -14.04 17.65 4.24
CA ASN A 309 -15.07 18.52 3.69
C ASN A 309 -14.39 19.86 3.41
N ASP A 310 -13.64 19.93 2.31
CA ASP A 310 -12.81 21.09 1.94
C ASP A 310 -11.78 21.44 3.03
N GLY A 311 -11.06 20.44 3.55
CA GLY A 311 -10.02 20.57 4.58
C GLY A 311 -10.52 20.54 6.02
N ILE A 312 -11.84 20.42 6.25
CA ILE A 312 -12.42 20.30 7.60
C ILE A 312 -12.94 18.89 7.84
N PHE A 313 -12.37 18.22 8.83
CA PHE A 313 -12.63 16.83 9.16
C PHE A 313 -13.80 16.65 10.13
N ASN A 314 -14.72 15.75 9.78
CA ASN A 314 -15.85 15.36 10.60
C ASN A 314 -15.82 13.86 10.91
N ASN A 315 -16.02 13.48 12.18
CA ASN A 315 -16.15 12.09 12.55
C ASN A 315 -17.51 11.53 12.12
N VAL A 316 -17.53 10.72 11.06
CA VAL A 316 -18.74 10.12 10.47
C VAL A 316 -18.93 8.64 10.79
N SER A 317 -18.02 8.05 11.57
CA SER A 317 -17.94 6.60 11.85
C SER A 317 -19.27 5.90 12.20
N GLU A 318 -20.13 6.58 12.96
CA GLU A 318 -21.46 6.05 13.33
C GLU A 318 -22.41 5.98 12.13
N ILE A 319 -22.43 7.04 11.33
CA ILE A 319 -23.32 7.17 10.16
C ILE A 319 -22.82 6.25 9.04
N ALA A 320 -21.51 6.19 8.85
CA ALA A 320 -20.85 5.30 7.91
C ALA A 320 -20.90 3.82 8.34
N GLN A 321 -21.31 3.50 9.57
CA GLN A 321 -21.42 2.11 10.08
C GLN A 321 -20.09 1.33 10.13
N VAL A 322 -18.96 2.05 10.18
CA VAL A 322 -17.60 1.48 10.28
C VAL A 322 -17.02 1.51 11.69
N LYS A 323 -17.82 1.95 12.68
CA LYS A 323 -17.44 1.79 14.08
C LYS A 323 -17.29 0.32 14.39
N ASN A 324 -16.17 -0.02 15.03
CA ASN A 324 -16.10 -1.27 15.76
C ASN A 324 -17.27 -1.32 16.76
N THR A 325 -17.95 -2.45 16.88
CA THR A 325 -19.35 -2.51 17.38
C THR A 325 -19.55 -2.19 18.87
N TYR A 326 -18.58 -1.65 19.61
CA TYR A 326 -18.76 -1.35 21.04
C TYR A 326 -17.97 -0.13 21.56
N ALA A 327 -18.69 0.76 22.27
CA ALA A 327 -18.14 1.79 23.15
C ALA A 327 -19.08 2.08 24.33
N TYR A 328 -18.47 2.31 25.50
CA TYR A 328 -19.03 2.90 26.74
C TYR A 328 -20.05 2.08 27.57
N GLY A 329 -19.54 1.43 28.62
CA GLY A 329 -20.34 1.01 29.79
C GLY A 329 -20.29 -0.48 30.16
N ASP A 330 -19.71 -1.33 29.32
CA ASP A 330 -19.44 -2.73 29.65
C ASP A 330 -18.09 -3.15 29.03
N SER A 331 -17.37 -4.00 29.74
CA SER A 331 -15.91 -4.21 29.73
C SER A 331 -15.28 -4.83 28.47
N THR A 332 -15.92 -4.82 27.30
CA THR A 332 -15.50 -5.60 26.12
C THR A 332 -14.82 -4.72 25.05
N LEU A 333 -13.54 -4.37 25.24
CA LEU A 333 -12.77 -3.65 24.21
C LEU A 333 -12.32 -4.61 23.09
N THR A 334 -12.28 -4.13 21.85
CA THR A 334 -11.61 -4.75 20.69
C THR A 334 -10.37 -3.91 20.35
N VAL A 335 -9.35 -4.50 19.73
CA VAL A 335 -8.17 -3.74 19.26
C VAL A 335 -8.01 -3.93 17.77
N SER A 336 -8.02 -2.81 17.05
CA SER A 336 -7.75 -2.76 15.61
C SER A 336 -6.34 -2.23 15.37
N TRP A 337 -5.66 -2.76 14.36
CA TRP A 337 -4.25 -2.46 14.04
C TRP A 337 -4.13 -1.96 12.61
N GLY A 338 -3.52 -2.74 11.71
CA GLY A 338 -3.43 -2.45 10.29
C GLY A 338 -4.82 -2.31 9.67
N ASN A 339 -4.94 -1.34 8.79
CA ASN A 339 -6.17 -1.01 8.09
C ASN A 339 -5.82 -0.50 6.70
N LEU A 340 -6.73 -0.68 5.76
CA LEU A 340 -6.54 -0.26 4.38
C LEU A 340 -7.90 -0.06 3.70
N PHE A 341 -7.91 0.84 2.74
CA PHE A 341 -8.98 0.95 1.76
C PHE A 341 -8.52 0.30 0.46
N ALA A 342 -9.42 -0.45 -0.17
CA ALA A 342 -9.25 -1.05 -1.48
C ALA A 342 -10.61 -1.39 -2.08
N ASP A 343 -10.77 -1.20 -3.38
CA ASP A 343 -11.98 -1.61 -4.12
C ASP A 343 -11.90 -3.11 -4.40
N ILE A 344 -12.53 -3.94 -3.54
CA ILE A 344 -12.33 -5.40 -3.55
C ILE A 344 -13.28 -6.13 -4.50
N ASP A 345 -14.38 -5.50 -4.91
CA ASP A 345 -15.33 -6.09 -5.86
C ASP A 345 -15.38 -5.34 -7.21
N ASN A 346 -14.45 -4.42 -7.41
CA ASN A 346 -14.24 -3.65 -8.63
C ASN A 346 -15.44 -2.76 -9.02
N ASP A 347 -16.29 -2.37 -8.07
CA ASP A 347 -17.50 -1.57 -8.34
C ASP A 347 -17.25 -0.06 -8.41
N GLY A 348 -16.08 0.40 -7.99
CA GLY A 348 -15.63 1.78 -8.00
C GLY A 348 -15.73 2.49 -6.64
N ASP A 349 -16.27 1.83 -5.61
CA ASP A 349 -16.30 2.33 -4.24
C ASP A 349 -15.22 1.60 -3.41
N GLU A 350 -14.34 2.34 -2.71
CA GLU A 350 -13.28 1.70 -1.91
C GLU A 350 -13.86 1.09 -0.63
N ASP A 351 -13.58 -0.20 -0.41
CA ASP A 351 -13.97 -0.99 0.76
C ASP A 351 -12.89 -0.94 1.84
N LEU A 352 -13.28 -1.25 3.08
CA LEU A 352 -12.40 -1.11 4.24
C LEU A 352 -12.08 -2.45 4.89
N PHE A 353 -10.80 -2.82 4.93
CA PHE A 353 -10.29 -3.93 5.72
C PHE A 353 -9.64 -3.46 7.02
N VAL A 354 -9.85 -4.22 8.10
CA VAL A 354 -9.28 -3.93 9.42
C VAL A 354 -8.74 -5.21 10.06
N ALA A 355 -7.43 -5.28 10.20
CA ALA A 355 -6.74 -6.32 10.98
C ALA A 355 -7.03 -6.11 12.47
N ASN A 356 -7.51 -7.16 13.13
CA ASN A 356 -7.83 -7.09 14.56
C ASN A 356 -7.00 -8.06 15.38
N GLY A 357 -6.89 -7.77 16.67
CA GLY A 357 -6.20 -8.67 17.55
C GLY A 357 -6.25 -8.25 19.01
N TYR A 358 -5.28 -8.79 19.74
CA TYR A 358 -5.21 -8.68 21.18
C TYR A 358 -3.97 -7.91 21.62
N VAL A 359 -4.14 -7.04 22.63
CA VAL A 359 -3.04 -6.53 23.46
C VAL A 359 -3.35 -6.79 24.93
N PRO A 360 -2.37 -7.27 25.73
CA PRO A 360 -2.54 -7.33 27.17
C PRO A 360 -2.62 -5.91 27.75
N ALA A 361 -3.76 -5.58 28.35
CA ALA A 361 -3.97 -4.31 29.03
C ALA A 361 -4.51 -4.54 30.46
N PRO A 362 -4.41 -3.55 31.37
CA PRO A 362 -5.05 -3.61 32.69
C PRO A 362 -6.56 -3.85 32.57
N GLU A 363 -7.20 -4.45 33.58
CA GLU A 363 -8.64 -4.84 33.54
C GLU A 363 -9.58 -3.71 33.10
N SER A 364 -9.24 -2.45 33.40
CA SER A 364 -10.01 -1.27 32.96
C SER A 364 -9.96 -0.98 31.46
N LEU A 365 -8.96 -1.51 30.75
CA LEU A 365 -8.68 -1.34 29.32
C LEU A 365 -8.53 -2.68 28.59
N ALA A 366 -8.68 -3.81 29.29
CA ALA A 366 -8.49 -5.12 28.72
C ALA A 366 -9.63 -5.47 27.75
N THR A 367 -9.28 -6.11 26.64
CA THR A 367 -10.28 -6.76 25.80
C THR A 367 -10.85 -7.98 26.51
N THR A 368 -12.09 -8.32 26.19
CA THR A 368 -12.76 -9.52 26.73
C THR A 368 -12.50 -10.78 25.93
N SER A 369 -11.98 -10.64 24.72
CA SER A 369 -11.58 -11.75 23.88
C SER A 369 -10.13 -11.58 23.46
N ILE A 370 -9.39 -12.70 23.52
CA ILE A 370 -8.05 -12.83 22.94
C ILE A 370 -8.10 -13.21 21.46
N LEU A 371 -9.28 -13.64 20.99
CA LEU A 371 -9.59 -13.92 19.59
C LEU A 371 -10.52 -12.81 19.09
N ASP A 372 -10.06 -11.99 18.17
CA ASP A 372 -10.83 -10.92 17.54
C ASP A 372 -10.56 -10.97 16.04
N PRO A 373 -11.52 -11.38 15.21
CA PRO A 373 -11.24 -11.65 13.82
C PRO A 373 -11.00 -10.38 13.01
N ASP A 374 -10.23 -10.52 11.94
CA ASP A 374 -10.14 -9.50 10.89
C ASP A 374 -11.56 -9.17 10.36
N ARG A 375 -11.76 -7.92 9.95
CA ARG A 375 -13.06 -7.42 9.49
C ARG A 375 -12.91 -6.82 8.10
N LEU A 376 -13.93 -7.02 7.28
CA LEU A 376 -14.09 -6.37 5.99
C LEU A 376 -15.43 -5.67 5.97
N PHE A 377 -15.42 -4.41 5.56
CA PHE A 377 -16.58 -3.53 5.46
C PHE A 377 -16.72 -3.14 3.99
N VAL A 378 -17.79 -3.59 3.34
CA VAL A 378 -18.06 -3.24 1.95
C VAL A 378 -18.79 -1.92 1.87
N ASN A 379 -18.31 -1.01 1.04
CA ASN A 379 -18.92 0.28 0.78
C ASN A 379 -20.21 0.07 -0.02
N ASN A 380 -21.30 0.70 0.40
CA ASN A 380 -22.60 0.53 -0.26
C ASN A 380 -22.84 1.58 -1.38
N GLY A 381 -21.86 2.44 -1.68
CA GLY A 381 -21.98 3.56 -2.62
C GLY A 381 -22.91 4.68 -2.13
N ASP A 382 -23.21 4.70 -0.83
CA ASP A 382 -24.10 5.70 -0.20
C ASP A 382 -23.52 6.32 1.08
N LYS A 383 -22.18 6.33 1.17
CA LYS A 383 -21.37 6.73 2.33
C LYS A 383 -21.55 5.83 3.57
N THR A 384 -22.17 4.67 3.41
CA THR A 384 -22.31 3.68 4.49
C THR A 384 -21.67 2.36 4.10
N PHE A 385 -21.25 1.59 5.10
CA PHE A 385 -20.62 0.30 4.91
C PHE A 385 -21.44 -0.83 5.51
N THR A 386 -21.32 -2.01 4.91
CA THR A 386 -21.82 -3.27 5.42
C THR A 386 -20.65 -4.13 5.86
N MET A 387 -20.54 -4.43 7.17
CA MET A 387 -19.57 -5.42 7.64
C MET A 387 -19.96 -6.81 7.15
N LEU A 388 -19.06 -7.45 6.43
CA LEU A 388 -19.23 -8.82 5.97
C LEU A 388 -18.90 -9.80 7.09
N ASP A 389 -19.67 -10.89 7.17
CA ASP A 389 -19.44 -11.94 8.16
C ASP A 389 -18.38 -12.95 7.68
N SER A 390 -17.97 -13.85 8.56
CA SER A 390 -16.92 -14.84 8.27
C SER A 390 -17.26 -15.82 7.13
N THR A 391 -18.47 -15.81 6.58
CA THR A 391 -18.85 -16.71 5.47
C THR A 391 -18.17 -16.34 4.15
N ILE A 392 -17.64 -15.12 4.03
CA ILE A 392 -16.91 -14.65 2.84
C ILE A 392 -15.41 -14.99 2.87
N GLY A 393 -14.93 -15.69 3.91
CA GLY A 393 -13.56 -16.24 3.94
C GLY A 393 -12.52 -15.44 4.73
N ILE A 394 -12.80 -14.19 5.08
CA ILE A 394 -12.03 -13.41 6.06
C ILE A 394 -12.27 -13.98 7.47
N THR A 395 -11.45 -14.96 7.84
CA THR A 395 -11.71 -15.86 8.97
C THR A 395 -10.53 -16.04 9.92
N ASN A 396 -9.46 -15.24 9.83
CA ASN A 396 -8.42 -15.29 10.85
C ASN A 396 -8.96 -14.74 12.17
N GLU A 397 -8.97 -15.57 13.21
CA GLU A 397 -9.39 -15.20 14.57
C GLU A 397 -8.17 -14.95 15.49
N PHE A 398 -6.95 -15.22 15.01
CA PHE A 398 -5.72 -14.97 15.75
C PHE A 398 -5.32 -13.50 15.69
N PRO A 399 -4.52 -13.00 16.65
CA PRO A 399 -4.14 -11.59 16.66
C PRO A 399 -3.35 -11.16 15.43
N SER A 400 -3.99 -10.40 14.56
CA SER A 400 -3.36 -9.73 13.43
C SER A 400 -2.70 -8.42 13.87
N ARG A 401 -1.78 -7.92 13.05
CA ARG A 401 -1.01 -6.69 13.25
C ARG A 401 -1.01 -5.84 11.98
N GLY A 402 0.09 -5.83 11.23
CA GLY A 402 0.18 -5.10 9.97
C GLY A 402 -0.73 -5.71 8.90
N ALA A 403 -1.11 -4.88 7.95
CA ALA A 403 -1.89 -5.27 6.79
C ALA A 403 -1.48 -4.44 5.59
N ALA A 404 -1.39 -5.09 4.42
CA ALA A 404 -1.11 -4.46 3.14
C ALA A 404 -1.80 -5.22 2.00
N TYR A 405 -2.07 -4.54 0.89
CA TYR A 405 -2.76 -5.12 -0.25
C TYR A 405 -1.92 -5.03 -1.53
N SER A 406 -2.21 -5.95 -2.46
CA SER A 406 -1.71 -6.01 -3.84
C SER A 406 -2.62 -6.92 -4.67
N ASP A 407 -2.67 -6.77 -5.99
CA ASP A 407 -3.14 -7.80 -6.93
C ASP A 407 -1.93 -8.71 -7.23
N TYR A 408 -1.64 -9.68 -6.35
CA TYR A 408 -0.33 -10.37 -6.37
C TYR A 408 -0.21 -11.42 -7.47
N ASP A 409 -1.32 -11.91 -8.02
CA ASP A 409 -1.34 -12.88 -9.12
C ASP A 409 -1.81 -12.28 -10.46
N MET A 410 -2.03 -10.95 -10.49
CA MET A 410 -2.38 -10.15 -11.65
C MET A 410 -3.69 -10.56 -12.31
N ASP A 411 -4.65 -11.04 -11.53
CA ASP A 411 -5.96 -11.42 -12.02
C ASP A 411 -6.97 -10.25 -12.00
N GLY A 412 -6.62 -9.16 -11.33
CA GLY A 412 -7.41 -7.94 -11.24
C GLY A 412 -8.26 -7.82 -9.98
N ASP A 413 -8.12 -8.75 -9.05
CA ASP A 413 -8.76 -8.71 -7.75
C ASP A 413 -7.73 -8.29 -6.69
N ILE A 414 -8.10 -7.34 -5.82
CA ILE A 414 -7.18 -6.93 -4.76
C ILE A 414 -7.13 -7.97 -3.65
N ASP A 415 -5.93 -8.50 -3.39
CA ASP A 415 -5.63 -9.42 -2.32
C ASP A 415 -5.10 -8.71 -1.07
N ILE A 416 -5.25 -9.36 0.08
CA ILE A 416 -4.91 -8.77 1.38
C ILE A 416 -3.97 -9.68 2.14
N LEU A 417 -2.81 -9.14 2.52
CA LEU A 417 -1.95 -9.76 3.49
C LEU A 417 -2.27 -9.25 4.90
N SER A 418 -2.46 -10.17 5.84
CA SER A 418 -2.67 -9.90 7.27
C SER A 418 -1.57 -10.58 8.09
N VAL A 419 -0.70 -9.77 8.73
CA VAL A 419 0.43 -10.29 9.50
C VAL A 419 -0.06 -10.78 10.85
N VAL A 420 0.06 -12.09 11.08
CA VAL A 420 -0.45 -12.74 12.30
C VAL A 420 0.67 -12.94 13.32
N PHE A 421 0.37 -12.56 14.56
CA PHE A 421 1.29 -12.60 15.67
C PHE A 421 1.41 -13.99 16.30
N ASP A 422 2.64 -14.51 16.33
CA ASP A 422 3.01 -15.79 16.94
C ASP A 422 3.26 -15.65 18.44
N LYS A 423 2.38 -16.25 19.24
CA LYS A 423 2.63 -16.41 20.68
C LYS A 423 2.30 -17.81 21.19
N PRO A 424 3.19 -18.42 22.01
CA PRO A 424 2.99 -19.75 22.61
C PRO A 424 1.78 -19.90 23.55
N ASN A 425 1.09 -18.81 23.92
CA ASN A 425 -0.12 -18.88 24.75
C ASN A 425 -1.37 -19.31 23.97
N PHE A 426 -1.34 -19.32 22.63
CA PHE A 426 -2.47 -19.73 21.80
C PHE A 426 -2.49 -21.24 21.49
N GLY A 427 -1.43 -21.98 21.82
CA GLY A 427 -1.40 -23.46 21.72
C GLY A 427 -1.44 -24.03 20.29
N GLU A 428 -1.43 -23.17 19.28
CA GLU A 428 -1.45 -23.49 17.85
C GLU A 428 -0.35 -22.67 17.14
N ASN A 429 0.21 -23.21 16.06
CA ASN A 429 1.11 -22.46 15.18
C ASN A 429 0.27 -21.43 14.44
N THR A 430 0.47 -20.14 14.71
CA THR A 430 -0.16 -19.04 13.96
C THR A 430 0.74 -18.63 12.82
N GLN A 431 0.16 -18.30 11.67
CA GLN A 431 0.88 -17.93 10.45
C GLN A 431 0.26 -16.70 9.83
N THR A 432 1.09 -15.86 9.23
CA THR A 432 0.66 -14.74 8.39
C THR A 432 -0.29 -15.25 7.32
N VAL A 433 -1.39 -14.53 7.12
CA VAL A 433 -2.46 -14.96 6.22
C VAL A 433 -2.42 -14.12 4.96
N LEU A 434 -2.40 -14.78 3.82
CA LEU A 434 -2.68 -14.17 2.52
C LEU A 434 -4.13 -14.50 2.18
N TYR A 435 -4.99 -13.50 2.18
CA TYR A 435 -6.36 -13.60 1.71
C TYR A 435 -6.35 -13.30 0.21
N GLU A 436 -6.39 -14.37 -0.58
CA GLU A 436 -6.62 -14.26 -2.02
C GLU A 436 -8.08 -13.96 -2.27
N ASN A 437 -8.32 -12.88 -3.01
CA ASN A 437 -9.64 -12.43 -3.38
C ASN A 437 -10.08 -13.12 -4.67
N ILE A 438 -11.32 -13.59 -4.71
CA ILE A 438 -11.88 -14.26 -5.88
C ILE A 438 -13.19 -13.56 -6.21
N THR A 439 -13.16 -12.79 -7.28
CA THR A 439 -14.31 -12.04 -7.78
C THR A 439 -14.90 -12.70 -9.02
N GLU A 440 -16.01 -13.42 -8.86
CA GLU A 440 -16.78 -13.91 -10.02
C GLU A 440 -17.86 -12.90 -10.45
N ASN A 441 -17.45 -11.71 -10.91
CA ASN A 441 -18.38 -10.68 -11.41
C ASN A 441 -18.02 -10.16 -12.82
N ASP A 442 -18.88 -9.29 -13.38
CA ASP A 442 -18.69 -8.68 -14.71
C ASP A 442 -18.07 -7.27 -14.62
N ASN A 443 -17.60 -6.86 -13.43
CA ASN A 443 -16.98 -5.57 -13.21
C ASN A 443 -15.60 -5.54 -13.89
N ASN A 444 -15.15 -4.33 -14.17
CA ASN A 444 -13.90 -4.05 -14.85
C ASN A 444 -13.07 -3.16 -13.96
N TRP A 445 -11.77 -3.17 -14.19
CA TRP A 445 -10.82 -2.44 -13.38
C TRP A 445 -9.73 -1.82 -14.28
N ILE A 446 -8.90 -0.96 -13.70
CA ILE A 446 -7.61 -0.57 -14.26
C ILE A 446 -6.56 -0.49 -13.16
N GLY A 447 -5.33 -0.86 -13.51
CA GLY A 447 -4.16 -0.59 -12.69
C GLY A 447 -3.31 0.51 -13.31
N VAL A 448 -2.72 1.38 -12.49
CA VAL A 448 -1.83 2.45 -12.95
C VAL A 448 -0.55 2.44 -12.14
N ILE A 449 0.59 2.31 -12.83
CA ILE A 449 1.92 2.46 -12.25
C ILE A 449 2.49 3.80 -12.70
N LEU A 450 2.98 4.61 -11.77
CA LEU A 450 3.62 5.89 -12.05
C LEU A 450 5.14 5.77 -11.95
N GLU A 451 5.86 6.51 -12.79
CA GLU A 451 7.33 6.67 -12.68
C GLU A 451 7.69 8.15 -12.86
N GLY A 452 8.30 8.72 -11.84
CA GLY A 452 8.80 10.10 -11.84
C GLY A 452 10.10 10.26 -12.61
N THR A 453 10.30 11.43 -13.22
CA THR A 453 11.59 11.79 -13.87
C THR A 453 12.12 13.16 -13.44
N GLN A 454 11.23 14.03 -12.96
CA GLN A 454 11.54 15.30 -12.30
C GLN A 454 11.09 15.31 -10.85
N VAL A 455 9.95 14.67 -10.53
CA VAL A 455 9.59 14.35 -9.15
C VAL A 455 10.38 13.12 -8.68
N ASN A 456 10.23 12.76 -7.39
CA ASN A 456 10.80 11.52 -6.87
C ASN A 456 10.40 10.31 -7.74
N LYS A 457 11.30 9.33 -7.88
CA LYS A 457 11.19 8.31 -8.92
C LYS A 457 9.99 7.37 -8.75
N ASP A 458 9.60 7.11 -7.51
CA ASP A 458 8.39 6.35 -7.18
C ASP A 458 7.09 7.15 -7.34
N ALA A 459 7.20 8.45 -7.63
CA ALA A 459 6.07 9.36 -7.78
C ALA A 459 5.17 9.48 -6.53
N PHE A 460 5.69 9.19 -5.33
CA PHE A 460 4.97 9.40 -4.07
C PHE A 460 4.47 10.84 -3.96
N GLY A 461 3.18 10.97 -3.64
CA GLY A 461 2.39 12.21 -3.61
C GLY A 461 1.78 12.64 -4.93
N SER A 462 1.88 11.82 -5.98
CA SER A 462 1.20 12.08 -7.23
C SER A 462 -0.25 11.57 -7.16
N LYS A 463 -1.16 12.31 -7.79
CA LYS A 463 -2.58 11.98 -7.87
C LYS A 463 -2.96 11.57 -9.28
N ILE A 464 -3.87 10.62 -9.41
CA ILE A 464 -4.54 10.30 -10.67
C ILE A 464 -6.04 10.57 -10.57
N TYR A 465 -6.58 11.13 -11.64
CA TYR A 465 -8.01 11.23 -11.87
C TYR A 465 -8.36 10.36 -13.07
N VAL A 466 -9.12 9.29 -12.83
CA VAL A 466 -9.57 8.37 -13.87
C VAL A 466 -10.96 8.82 -14.32
N HIS A 467 -11.06 9.30 -15.55
CA HIS A 467 -12.33 9.69 -16.13
C HIS A 467 -12.95 8.54 -16.91
N THR A 468 -14.15 8.14 -16.52
CA THR A 468 -15.02 7.27 -17.31
C THR A 468 -16.18 8.09 -17.87
N PRO A 469 -16.99 7.53 -18.79
CA PRO A 469 -18.20 8.17 -19.26
C PRO A 469 -19.15 8.71 -18.17
N ASN A 470 -19.17 8.11 -16.98
CA ASN A 470 -20.11 8.51 -15.91
C ASN A 470 -19.44 9.02 -14.63
N ASN A 471 -18.21 8.59 -14.34
CA ASN A 471 -17.56 8.81 -13.05
C ASN A 471 -16.15 9.42 -13.20
N ILE A 472 -15.66 9.95 -12.09
CA ILE A 472 -14.26 10.36 -11.92
C ILE A 472 -13.79 9.71 -10.62
N TYR A 473 -12.69 8.99 -10.68
CA TYR A 473 -12.10 8.35 -9.50
C TYR A 473 -10.76 9.00 -9.16
N LEU A 474 -10.54 9.28 -7.88
CA LEU A 474 -9.28 9.80 -7.35
C LEU A 474 -8.47 8.68 -6.70
N ARG A 475 -7.16 8.63 -7.00
CA ARG A 475 -6.18 7.92 -6.16
C ARG A 475 -4.95 8.79 -5.95
N GLU A 476 -4.39 8.75 -4.75
CA GLU A 476 -3.08 9.33 -4.43
C GLU A 476 -2.09 8.22 -4.09
N LEU A 477 -0.87 8.30 -4.63
CA LEU A 477 0.18 7.32 -4.38
C LEU A 477 0.96 7.70 -3.11
N SER A 478 0.89 6.86 -2.08
CA SER A 478 1.53 7.13 -0.77
C SER A 478 2.88 6.40 -0.58
N GLY A 479 3.82 7.06 0.11
CA GLY A 479 5.12 6.51 0.53
C GLY A 479 5.11 5.80 1.89
N GLY A 480 3.93 5.37 2.37
CA GLY A 480 3.72 4.60 3.61
C GLY A 480 2.23 4.51 3.95
N ALA A 481 1.80 3.49 4.71
CA ALA A 481 0.37 3.30 5.00
C ALA A 481 0.12 2.42 6.24
N SER A 482 -1.15 2.29 6.64
CA SER A 482 -1.61 1.28 7.60
C SER A 482 -0.85 1.37 8.94
N PHE A 483 -0.66 0.23 9.61
CA PHE A 483 0.20 0.07 10.77
C PHE A 483 1.50 -0.62 10.35
N CYS A 484 2.63 0.07 10.50
CA CYS A 484 3.98 -0.46 10.25
C CYS A 484 4.23 -1.00 8.82
N SER A 485 3.35 -0.73 7.84
CA SER A 485 3.30 -1.46 6.57
C SER A 485 3.29 -0.52 5.36
N GLN A 486 3.37 -1.06 4.15
CA GLN A 486 3.18 -0.29 2.91
C GLN A 486 2.50 -1.16 1.84
N HIS A 487 1.57 -0.57 1.10
CA HIS A 487 0.84 -1.22 0.01
C HIS A 487 1.69 -1.30 -1.26
N THR A 488 1.19 -1.98 -2.30
CA THR A 488 1.73 -1.89 -3.66
C THR A 488 1.81 -0.43 -4.16
N SER A 489 2.66 -0.18 -5.14
CA SER A 489 2.69 1.09 -5.89
C SER A 489 1.66 1.14 -7.04
N THR A 490 1.03 0.02 -7.35
CA THR A 490 -0.01 -0.05 -8.38
C THR A 490 -1.31 0.57 -7.84
N LEU A 491 -1.71 1.69 -8.44
CA LEU A 491 -2.98 2.34 -8.14
C LEU A 491 -4.10 1.57 -8.84
N HIS A 492 -4.91 0.86 -8.06
CA HIS A 492 -6.04 0.06 -8.54
C HIS A 492 -7.37 0.80 -8.43
N ILE A 493 -8.19 0.69 -9.48
CA ILE A 493 -9.48 1.35 -9.59
C ILE A 493 -10.46 0.39 -10.27
N GLY A 494 -11.49 -0.06 -9.54
CA GLY A 494 -12.67 -0.64 -10.15
C GLY A 494 -13.48 0.44 -10.87
N ILE A 495 -14.04 0.08 -12.01
CA ILE A 495 -14.88 0.95 -12.83
C ILE A 495 -16.25 0.31 -13.08
N GLY A 496 -16.61 -0.69 -12.26
CA GLY A 496 -17.86 -1.43 -12.36
C GLY A 496 -18.10 -1.99 -13.77
N LEU A 497 -19.32 -1.83 -14.27
CA LEU A 497 -19.70 -2.32 -15.61
C LEU A 497 -19.20 -1.44 -16.77
N GLU A 498 -18.40 -0.42 -16.49
CA GLU A 498 -17.83 0.43 -17.53
C GLU A 498 -16.75 -0.30 -18.32
N THR A 499 -16.77 -0.13 -19.64
CA THR A 499 -15.83 -0.80 -20.57
C THR A 499 -14.91 0.18 -21.28
N GLN A 500 -14.95 1.45 -20.88
CA GLN A 500 -14.20 2.53 -21.49
C GLN A 500 -13.71 3.49 -20.41
N VAL A 501 -12.43 3.84 -20.51
CA VAL A 501 -11.81 4.92 -19.76
C VAL A 501 -11.50 6.03 -20.76
N ASP A 502 -12.08 7.22 -20.55
CA ASP A 502 -11.94 8.36 -21.45
C ASP A 502 -10.52 8.94 -21.36
N SER A 503 -10.02 9.09 -20.13
CA SER A 503 -8.65 9.54 -19.87
C SER A 503 -8.20 9.29 -18.43
N ILE A 504 -6.89 9.17 -18.24
CA ILE A 504 -6.24 9.31 -16.93
C ILE A 504 -5.53 10.66 -16.90
N VAL A 505 -5.84 11.50 -15.91
CA VAL A 505 -5.12 12.74 -15.65
C VAL A 505 -4.20 12.52 -14.46
N VAL A 506 -2.90 12.65 -14.66
CA VAL A 506 -1.90 12.59 -13.59
C VAL A 506 -1.53 14.00 -13.18
N ILE A 507 -1.64 14.30 -11.89
CA ILE A 507 -1.05 15.47 -11.25
C ILE A 507 0.17 14.98 -10.49
N TRP A 508 1.35 15.31 -11.01
CA TRP A 508 2.61 14.92 -10.38
C TRP A 508 2.84 15.74 -9.11
N THR A 509 3.47 15.14 -8.09
CA THR A 509 3.78 15.77 -6.80
C THR A 509 4.32 17.19 -6.98
N GLY A 510 3.77 18.16 -6.25
CA GLY A 510 4.09 19.58 -6.41
C GLY A 510 3.26 20.33 -7.45
N GLY A 511 2.38 19.66 -8.19
CA GLY A 511 1.34 20.24 -9.05
C GLY A 511 1.81 21.00 -10.30
N LYS A 512 3.13 21.11 -10.52
CA LYS A 512 3.71 21.86 -11.65
C LYS A 512 3.50 21.16 -12.99
N ASN A 513 3.46 19.83 -12.98
CA ASN A 513 3.32 19.00 -14.16
C ASN A 513 1.99 18.26 -14.09
N GLN A 514 1.21 18.37 -15.16
CA GLN A 514 -0.01 17.60 -15.36
C GLN A 514 0.12 16.86 -16.70
N GLN A 515 -0.21 15.58 -16.70
CA GLN A 515 -0.17 14.71 -17.88
C GLN A 515 -1.55 14.09 -18.09
N THR A 516 -1.94 13.85 -19.34
CA THR A 516 -3.20 13.21 -19.67
C THR A 516 -2.97 12.09 -20.65
N GLU A 517 -3.34 10.88 -20.25
CA GLU A 517 -3.28 9.68 -21.06
C GLU A 517 -4.67 9.31 -21.58
N GLN A 518 -4.73 8.78 -22.81
CA GLN A 518 -5.97 8.40 -23.50
C GLN A 518 -5.80 7.03 -24.15
N ASN A 519 -6.91 6.40 -24.55
CA ASN A 519 -6.94 5.04 -25.12
C ASN A 519 -6.47 3.98 -24.11
N ILE A 520 -6.90 4.14 -22.86
CA ILE A 520 -6.62 3.21 -21.78
C ILE A 520 -7.47 1.96 -21.99
N LEU A 521 -6.83 0.80 -21.84
CA LEU A 521 -7.52 -0.49 -21.89
C LEU A 521 -8.01 -0.83 -20.49
N THR A 522 -9.26 -1.29 -20.38
CA THR A 522 -9.78 -1.86 -19.14
C THR A 522 -9.20 -3.24 -18.90
N ASN A 523 -9.16 -3.66 -17.64
CA ASN A 523 -8.64 -4.94 -17.15
C ASN A 523 -7.16 -5.12 -17.52
N THR A 524 -6.39 -4.05 -17.38
CA THR A 524 -4.95 -4.03 -17.62
C THR A 524 -4.26 -3.04 -16.68
N ILE A 525 -2.99 -3.29 -16.41
CA ILE A 525 -2.10 -2.32 -15.77
C ILE A 525 -1.43 -1.45 -16.84
N THR A 526 -1.46 -0.14 -16.66
CA THR A 526 -0.79 0.85 -17.53
C THR A 526 0.28 1.59 -16.76
N LYS A 527 1.52 1.56 -17.26
CA LYS A 527 2.62 2.37 -16.73
C LYS A 527 2.65 3.75 -17.40
N ILE A 528 2.66 4.81 -16.60
CA ILE A 528 2.75 6.21 -17.04
C ILE A 528 4.04 6.80 -16.49
N VAL A 529 4.91 7.25 -17.40
CA VAL A 529 6.18 7.89 -17.02
C VAL A 529 6.08 9.40 -17.24
N GLU A 530 6.55 10.16 -16.27
CA GLU A 530 6.46 11.62 -16.24
C GLU A 530 7.08 12.25 -17.50
N ASN A 531 6.34 13.15 -18.15
CA ASN A 531 6.73 13.89 -19.36
C ASN A 531 7.05 13.02 -20.58
N MET A 532 6.81 11.72 -20.51
CA MET A 532 6.81 10.85 -21.68
C MET A 532 5.39 10.66 -22.17
N THR A 533 4.90 11.60 -22.99
CA THR A 533 3.83 11.25 -23.91
C THR A 533 4.46 10.40 -24.99
N VAL A 534 4.03 9.13 -25.12
CA VAL A 534 4.51 8.24 -26.19
C VAL A 534 4.03 8.81 -27.53
N ALA A 535 4.79 9.75 -28.08
CA ALA A 535 4.66 10.16 -29.46
C ALA A 535 5.19 9.01 -30.32
N VAL A 536 4.33 8.45 -31.17
CA VAL A 536 4.64 7.36 -32.11
C VAL A 536 5.80 7.70 -33.08
N ASP A 537 6.32 8.93 -33.06
CA ASP A 537 7.30 9.46 -34.00
C ASP A 537 8.77 9.13 -33.70
N ASP A 538 9.15 8.71 -32.48
CA ASP A 538 10.57 8.56 -32.09
C ASP A 538 11.18 7.15 -32.25
N LEU A 539 10.43 6.18 -32.81
CA LEU A 539 11.00 4.89 -33.18
C LEU A 539 11.76 4.99 -34.51
N ASN A 540 13.08 4.81 -34.46
CA ASN A 540 13.92 4.62 -35.65
C ASN A 540 13.66 3.22 -36.25
N LEU A 541 12.51 3.07 -36.92
CA LEU A 541 12.01 1.81 -37.47
C LEU A 541 12.83 1.40 -38.70
N SER A 542 13.72 0.43 -38.52
CA SER A 542 14.34 -0.26 -39.66
C SER A 542 13.32 -1.20 -40.31
N THR A 543 13.16 -1.13 -41.64
CA THR A 543 12.03 -1.74 -42.35
C THR A 543 12.11 -3.27 -42.42
N LEU A 544 11.52 -3.97 -41.45
CA LEU A 544 11.13 -5.38 -41.59
C LEU A 544 10.02 -5.52 -42.64
N SER A 545 10.09 -6.57 -43.46
CA SER A 545 8.98 -6.92 -44.35
C SER A 545 8.01 -7.84 -43.61
N ALA A 546 6.76 -7.42 -43.45
CA ALA A 546 5.72 -8.17 -42.75
C ALA A 546 4.47 -8.22 -43.62
N TYR A 547 3.86 -9.40 -43.75
CA TYR A 547 2.65 -9.61 -44.57
C TYR A 547 1.76 -10.72 -43.98
N PRO A 548 0.42 -10.55 -43.97
CA PRO A 548 -0.28 -9.29 -44.23
C PRO A 548 -0.03 -8.27 -43.11
N ASN A 549 0.07 -6.99 -43.46
CA ASN A 549 0.10 -5.87 -42.52
C ASN A 549 -0.57 -4.67 -43.22
N PRO A 550 -1.81 -4.28 -42.82
CA PRO A 550 -2.55 -4.77 -41.66
C PRO A 550 -3.02 -6.23 -41.75
N THR A 551 -3.25 -6.91 -40.62
CA THR A 551 -3.77 -8.29 -40.53
C THR A 551 -5.01 -8.38 -39.63
N ARG A 552 -5.66 -9.54 -39.49
CA ARG A 552 -6.75 -9.80 -38.51
C ARG A 552 -6.45 -11.04 -37.67
N GLY A 553 -5.17 -11.33 -37.48
CA GLY A 553 -4.65 -12.57 -36.90
C GLY A 553 -3.19 -12.75 -37.32
N ASN A 554 -2.83 -13.94 -37.81
CA ASN A 554 -1.43 -14.27 -38.12
C ASN A 554 -0.73 -13.29 -39.07
N VAL A 555 0.53 -12.96 -38.75
CA VAL A 555 1.44 -12.18 -39.60
C VAL A 555 2.73 -12.94 -39.85
N THR A 556 3.23 -12.88 -41.08
CA THR A 556 4.54 -13.45 -41.44
C THR A 556 5.56 -12.33 -41.59
N ILE A 557 6.66 -12.43 -40.85
CA ILE A 557 7.83 -11.57 -40.95
C ILE A 557 8.89 -12.27 -41.80
N LEU A 558 9.40 -11.58 -42.80
CA LEU A 558 10.48 -12.04 -43.67
C LEU A 558 11.82 -11.55 -43.13
N LEU A 559 12.70 -12.50 -42.80
CA LEU A 559 14.09 -12.26 -42.42
C LEU A 559 14.97 -12.15 -43.69
N PRO A 560 15.96 -11.24 -43.72
CA PRO A 560 16.97 -11.24 -44.76
C PRO A 560 17.81 -12.54 -44.77
N ASP A 561 18.26 -12.98 -45.94
CA ASP A 561 18.97 -14.27 -46.16
C ASP A 561 20.27 -14.48 -45.33
N HIS A 562 20.74 -13.45 -44.62
CA HIS A 562 21.92 -13.48 -43.75
C HIS A 562 21.59 -13.66 -42.26
N VAL A 563 20.30 -13.73 -41.89
CA VAL A 563 19.83 -13.90 -40.51
C VAL A 563 19.39 -15.35 -40.30
N ASN A 564 20.35 -16.25 -40.07
CA ASN A 564 20.06 -17.68 -39.89
C ASN A 564 19.95 -18.12 -38.42
N VAL A 565 20.11 -17.20 -37.46
CA VAL A 565 20.05 -17.52 -36.01
C VAL A 565 19.48 -16.33 -35.23
N ILE A 566 18.20 -16.40 -34.87
CA ILE A 566 17.52 -15.51 -33.92
C ILE A 566 17.49 -16.20 -32.54
N SER A 567 17.55 -15.43 -31.46
CA SER A 567 17.38 -15.95 -30.10
C SER A 567 15.94 -15.83 -29.62
N LYS A 568 15.31 -14.68 -29.88
CA LYS A 568 13.99 -14.32 -29.34
C LYS A 568 13.29 -13.32 -30.25
N VAL A 569 11.97 -13.30 -30.19
CA VAL A 569 11.12 -12.25 -30.76
C VAL A 569 10.32 -11.65 -29.62
N ASN A 570 10.40 -10.34 -29.44
CA ASN A 570 9.54 -9.62 -28.50
C ASN A 570 8.41 -8.98 -29.28
N VAL A 571 7.20 -9.04 -28.72
CA VAL A 571 6.04 -8.34 -29.24
C VAL A 571 5.46 -7.54 -28.09
N PHE A 572 5.40 -6.24 -28.27
CA PHE A 572 4.79 -5.32 -27.32
C PHE A 572 3.54 -4.73 -27.95
N ASN A 573 2.50 -4.48 -27.16
CA ASN A 573 1.37 -3.67 -27.59
C ASN A 573 1.75 -2.17 -27.61
N ALA A 574 0.80 -1.30 -27.91
CA ALA A 574 1.02 0.14 -27.95
C ALA A 574 1.37 0.73 -26.57
N GLN A 575 1.02 0.02 -25.50
CA GLN A 575 1.26 0.35 -24.10
C GLN A 575 2.60 -0.17 -23.57
N GLY A 576 3.42 -0.82 -24.41
CA GLY A 576 4.72 -1.36 -24.00
C GLY A 576 4.65 -2.70 -23.27
N ALA A 577 3.46 -3.23 -22.97
CA ALA A 577 3.28 -4.54 -22.37
C ALA A 577 3.60 -5.66 -23.36
N ARG A 578 4.28 -6.70 -22.87
CA ARG A 578 4.76 -7.81 -23.71
C ARG A 578 3.66 -8.85 -23.94
N VAL A 579 2.91 -8.71 -25.02
CA VAL A 579 1.75 -9.56 -25.38
C VAL A 579 2.10 -10.90 -26.06
N PHE A 580 3.17 -11.56 -25.65
CA PHE A 580 3.76 -12.67 -26.42
C PHE A 580 3.04 -14.02 -26.26
N LEU A 581 2.59 -14.63 -27.38
CA LEU A 581 1.86 -15.91 -27.39
C LEU A 581 2.61 -17.09 -28.07
N GLY A 582 3.82 -16.85 -28.59
CA GLY A 582 4.62 -17.84 -29.33
C GLY A 582 4.82 -17.50 -30.81
N TYR A 583 5.81 -18.14 -31.46
CA TYR A 583 6.07 -17.97 -32.89
C TYR A 583 6.56 -19.27 -33.55
N GLU A 584 6.19 -19.49 -34.81
CA GLU A 584 6.83 -20.51 -35.64
C GLU A 584 7.98 -19.87 -36.41
N HIS A 585 9.18 -20.42 -36.29
CA HIS A 585 10.35 -20.00 -37.06
C HIS A 585 10.77 -21.10 -38.04
N ASN A 586 10.81 -20.77 -39.34
CA ASN A 586 11.30 -21.67 -40.38
C ASN A 586 12.12 -20.89 -41.42
N GLU A 587 13.39 -21.27 -41.58
CA GLU A 587 14.35 -20.63 -42.50
C GLU A 587 14.41 -19.12 -42.32
N ASN A 588 13.84 -18.36 -43.26
CA ASN A 588 13.84 -16.91 -43.30
C ASN A 588 12.47 -16.30 -42.95
N LYS A 589 11.61 -17.04 -42.24
CA LYS A 589 10.24 -16.63 -41.89
C LYS A 589 9.93 -16.86 -40.43
N ILE A 590 9.38 -15.82 -39.80
CA ILE A 590 8.74 -15.90 -38.49
C ILE A 590 7.24 -15.71 -38.71
N LYS A 591 6.43 -16.67 -38.26
CA LYS A 591 4.99 -16.46 -38.15
C LYS A 591 4.64 -16.14 -36.71
N LEU A 592 4.00 -15.00 -36.52
CA LEU A 592 3.44 -14.60 -35.25
C LEU A 592 1.95 -14.89 -35.28
N ASP A 593 1.49 -15.59 -34.25
CA ASP A 593 0.07 -15.65 -33.90
C ASP A 593 -0.17 -14.55 -32.87
N LEU A 594 -1.03 -13.61 -33.23
CA LEU A 594 -1.34 -12.45 -32.43
C LEU A 594 -2.83 -12.60 -32.15
N ASN A 595 -3.16 -12.96 -30.89
CA ASN A 595 -4.55 -13.06 -30.45
C ASN A 595 -5.30 -11.83 -30.96
N SER A 596 -6.53 -12.03 -31.41
CA SER A 596 -7.29 -11.16 -32.32
C SER A 596 -7.68 -9.76 -31.78
N GLN A 597 -6.91 -9.20 -30.86
CA GLN A 597 -7.05 -7.85 -30.36
C GLN A 597 -6.54 -6.85 -31.41
N PHE A 598 -7.39 -5.87 -31.70
CA PHE A 598 -7.07 -4.80 -32.65
C PHE A 598 -6.11 -3.81 -31.99
N GLY A 599 -5.04 -3.44 -32.67
CA GLY A 599 -4.04 -2.56 -32.06
C GLY A 599 -2.78 -2.35 -32.88
N TYR A 600 -1.90 -1.49 -32.35
CA TYR A 600 -0.54 -1.35 -32.83
C TYR A 600 0.38 -2.21 -31.96
N TYR A 601 1.30 -2.92 -32.61
CA TYR A 601 2.24 -3.80 -31.94
C TYR A 601 3.67 -3.49 -32.39
N LEU A 602 4.58 -3.32 -31.45
CA LEU A 602 6.01 -3.24 -31.71
C LEU A 602 6.60 -4.64 -31.68
N VAL A 603 7.08 -5.12 -32.83
CA VAL A 603 7.85 -6.36 -32.91
C VAL A 603 9.32 -6.04 -32.91
N GLN A 604 10.10 -6.74 -32.08
CA GLN A 604 11.56 -6.70 -32.08
C GLN A 604 12.14 -8.09 -32.31
N ILE A 605 13.15 -8.18 -33.18
CA ILE A 605 13.88 -9.43 -33.43
C ILE A 605 15.23 -9.33 -32.73
N ILE A 606 15.50 -10.27 -31.84
CA ILE A 606 16.74 -10.33 -31.06
C ILE A 606 17.69 -11.35 -31.69
N ASP A 607 18.92 -10.95 -31.92
CA ASP A 607 19.96 -11.85 -32.42
C ASP A 607 20.50 -12.79 -31.32
N LYS A 608 21.33 -13.76 -31.71
CA LYS A 608 21.96 -14.70 -30.76
C LYS A 608 22.88 -14.08 -29.70
N HIS A 609 23.18 -12.79 -29.81
CA HIS A 609 24.02 -12.04 -28.87
C HIS A 609 23.19 -11.14 -27.95
N GLY A 610 21.86 -11.25 -27.99
CA GLY A 610 20.96 -10.46 -27.14
C GLY A 610 20.72 -9.03 -27.66
N LYS A 611 21.18 -8.68 -28.87
CA LYS A 611 21.01 -7.34 -29.42
C LYS A 611 19.75 -7.26 -30.29
N ILE A 612 19.00 -6.16 -30.17
CA ILE A 612 17.91 -5.83 -31.10
C ILE A 612 18.49 -5.67 -32.50
N PHE A 613 18.13 -6.60 -33.37
CA PHE A 613 18.56 -6.62 -34.76
C PHE A 613 17.70 -5.68 -35.61
N GLN A 614 16.38 -5.79 -35.51
CA GLN A 614 15.39 -4.94 -36.21
C GLN A 614 14.09 -4.83 -35.41
N SER A 615 13.33 -3.76 -35.66
CA SER A 615 12.03 -3.50 -35.04
C SER A 615 11.00 -2.99 -36.04
N LYS A 616 9.72 -3.29 -35.84
CA LYS A 616 8.63 -2.81 -36.70
C LYS A 616 7.30 -2.67 -35.95
N ILE A 617 6.62 -1.55 -36.21
CA ILE A 617 5.21 -1.38 -35.81
C ILE A 617 4.31 -2.10 -36.82
N MET A 618 3.40 -2.90 -36.29
CA MET A 618 2.37 -3.60 -37.06
C MET A 618 1.00 -3.14 -36.61
N LYS A 619 0.05 -3.09 -37.54
CA LYS A 619 -1.35 -2.86 -37.24
C LYS A 619 -2.13 -4.15 -37.40
N ILE A 620 -2.84 -4.55 -36.36
CA ILE A 620 -3.76 -5.70 -36.33
C ILE A 620 -5.19 -5.16 -36.24
#